data_AF-A0A7S0DHV3-F1
#
_entry.id   AF-A0A7S0DHV3-F1
#
_cell.length_a   1.000
_cell.length_b   1.000
_cell.length_c   1.000
_cell.angle_alpha   90.00
_cell.angle_beta   90.00
_cell.angle_gamma   90.00
#
_symmetry.space_group_name_H-M   'P 1'
#
loop_
_entity.id
_entity.type
_entity.pdbx_description
1 polymer ?
#
loop_
_entity_poly.entity_id
_entity_poly.type
_entity_poly.pdbx_seq_one_letter_code
_entity_poly.pdbx_strand_id
1 'polypeptide(L)'
;PAGPLPSSVKDWTSEDVAIFLHTLGKDKMWNQYARTCVDMGIDGGTLIDATVGILMELGFCKIHANKVLKELQKKIDPKAPHTNTGKPFPTYLPLTEAESDRMHQFGDHYDLMNECGKRLKTAIGKLQLQKKAELAKAKRQFEKIRERVVAERSRCLREIENKHKLLTKSLTGTLQRVENHMEKAEKEEKELNKSMRITNWTERNNRAKTIMTVTQRALEKHQPMLTNEPSVSVKYIPQFEDLLDTRFFDVQYISPAYEMKLTLE
;
A
#
# COMPACT_ATOMS: atom_id res chain seq x y z
N PRO A 1 36.70 -33.18 -11.02
CA PRO A 1 38.07 -33.07 -11.56
C PRO A 1 38.10 -32.04 -12.69
N ALA A 2 38.59 -30.84 -12.39
CA ALA A 2 38.85 -29.84 -13.43
C ALA A 2 40.00 -30.33 -14.33
N GLY A 3 39.88 -30.12 -15.64
CA GLY A 3 40.93 -30.43 -16.60
C GLY A 3 42.21 -29.60 -16.35
N PRO A 4 43.32 -29.91 -17.04
CA PRO A 4 44.52 -29.08 -16.97
C PRO A 4 44.19 -27.66 -17.46
N LEU A 5 44.66 -26.65 -16.72
CA LEU A 5 44.53 -25.24 -17.11
C LEU A 5 45.15 -25.00 -18.50
N PRO A 6 44.58 -24.11 -19.33
CA PRO A 6 45.18 -23.73 -20.60
C PRO A 6 46.61 -23.18 -20.39
N SER A 7 47.49 -23.43 -21.38
CA SER A 7 48.91 -23.08 -21.30
C SER A 7 49.16 -21.57 -21.33
N SER A 8 48.31 -20.81 -22.01
CA SER A 8 48.35 -19.36 -22.11
C SER A 8 47.35 -18.75 -21.12
N VAL A 9 47.83 -17.86 -20.26
CA VAL A 9 46.99 -17.17 -19.26
C VAL A 9 45.93 -16.29 -19.93
N LYS A 10 46.17 -15.77 -21.14
CA LYS A 10 45.20 -14.95 -21.87
C LYS A 10 43.96 -15.72 -22.29
N ASP A 11 44.06 -17.04 -22.42
CA ASP A 11 42.97 -17.90 -22.87
C ASP A 11 42.18 -18.50 -21.70
N TRP A 12 42.46 -18.07 -20.46
CA TRP A 12 41.75 -18.55 -19.29
C TRP A 12 40.36 -17.95 -19.20
N THR A 13 39.38 -18.84 -19.05
CA THR A 13 38.02 -18.47 -18.66
C THR A 13 37.96 -18.07 -17.18
N SER A 14 36.82 -17.54 -16.74
CA SER A 14 36.61 -17.20 -15.33
C SER A 14 36.70 -18.43 -14.40
N GLU A 15 36.33 -19.59 -14.92
CA GLU A 15 36.43 -20.89 -14.26
C GLU A 15 37.88 -21.35 -14.15
N ASP A 16 38.70 -21.11 -15.17
CA ASP A 16 40.15 -21.38 -15.14
C ASP A 16 40.87 -20.48 -14.12
N VAL A 17 40.46 -19.21 -14.04
CA VAL A 17 40.94 -18.28 -13.00
C VAL A 17 40.57 -18.79 -11.60
N ALA A 18 39.35 -19.27 -11.40
CA ALA A 18 38.92 -19.85 -10.13
C ALA A 18 39.73 -21.09 -9.76
N ILE A 19 39.96 -21.99 -10.71
CA ILE A 19 40.81 -23.18 -10.54
C ILE A 19 42.23 -22.75 -10.13
N PHE A 20 42.81 -21.75 -10.81
CA PHE A 20 44.11 -21.19 -10.43
C PHE A 20 44.12 -20.66 -8.99
N LEU A 21 43.12 -19.89 -8.58
CA LEU A 21 43.02 -19.38 -7.21
C LEU A 21 42.91 -20.50 -6.16
N HIS A 22 42.20 -21.59 -6.47
CA HIS A 22 42.17 -22.78 -5.61
C HIS A 22 43.53 -23.49 -5.50
N THR A 23 44.41 -23.38 -6.50
CA THR A 23 45.78 -23.93 -6.38
C THR A 23 46.67 -23.13 -5.44
N LEU A 24 46.37 -21.85 -5.22
CA LEU A 24 47.16 -20.96 -4.36
C LEU A 24 46.90 -21.18 -2.86
N GLY A 25 45.75 -21.77 -2.50
CA GLY A 25 45.39 -22.12 -1.14
C GLY A 25 44.07 -22.87 -1.03
N LYS A 26 43.93 -23.69 0.02
CA LYS A 26 42.76 -24.56 0.26
C LYS A 26 41.75 -23.99 1.26
N ASP A 27 42.03 -22.81 1.82
CA ASP A 27 41.21 -22.21 2.87
C ASP A 27 39.90 -21.61 2.33
N LYS A 28 38.91 -21.44 3.22
CA LYS A 28 37.59 -20.85 2.88
C LYS A 28 37.70 -19.50 2.18
N MET A 29 38.71 -18.69 2.51
CA MET A 29 38.95 -17.39 1.88
C MET A 29 39.30 -17.51 0.39
N TRP A 30 40.12 -18.50 0.00
CA TRP A 30 40.47 -18.72 -1.40
C TRP A 30 39.27 -19.19 -2.22
N ASN A 31 38.37 -19.96 -1.60
CA ASN A 31 37.11 -20.34 -2.23
C ASN A 31 36.18 -19.14 -2.45
N GLN A 32 36.18 -18.19 -1.51
CA GLN A 32 35.40 -16.96 -1.67
C GLN A 32 35.96 -16.11 -2.80
N TYR A 33 37.27 -15.91 -2.86
CA TYR A 33 37.92 -15.19 -3.96
C TYR A 33 37.66 -15.83 -5.33
N ALA A 34 37.78 -17.14 -5.43
CA ALA A 34 37.50 -17.88 -6.65
C ALA A 34 36.05 -17.68 -7.13
N ARG A 35 35.06 -17.75 -6.22
CA ARG A 35 33.66 -17.46 -6.54
C ARG A 35 33.46 -16.02 -7.00
N THR A 36 34.04 -15.05 -6.29
CA THR A 36 33.94 -13.63 -6.67
C THR A 36 34.51 -13.37 -8.06
N CYS A 37 35.60 -14.04 -8.45
CA CYS A 37 36.14 -13.93 -9.80
C CYS A 37 35.21 -14.55 -10.86
N VAL A 38 34.52 -15.65 -10.58
CA VAL A 38 33.52 -16.24 -11.49
C VAL A 38 32.28 -15.34 -11.60
N ASP A 39 31.73 -14.90 -10.46
CA ASP A 39 30.53 -14.07 -10.39
C ASP A 39 30.72 -12.74 -11.14
N MET A 40 31.94 -12.20 -11.12
CA MET A 40 32.32 -10.95 -11.78
C MET A 40 32.85 -11.16 -13.21
N GLY A 41 32.90 -12.40 -13.70
CA GLY A 41 33.38 -12.73 -15.05
C GLY A 41 34.85 -12.36 -15.30
N ILE A 42 35.70 -12.45 -14.27
CA ILE A 42 37.12 -12.11 -14.38
C ILE A 42 37.84 -13.22 -15.13
N ASP A 43 38.17 -12.95 -16.39
CA ASP A 43 38.96 -13.84 -17.25
C ASP A 43 40.46 -13.61 -17.11
N GLY A 44 41.25 -14.43 -17.79
CA GLY A 44 42.71 -14.35 -17.76
C GLY A 44 43.29 -13.04 -18.28
N GLY A 45 42.67 -12.44 -19.30
CA GLY A 45 43.05 -11.12 -19.81
C GLY A 45 42.88 -10.03 -18.76
N THR A 46 41.72 -10.00 -18.11
CA THR A 46 41.41 -9.07 -17.02
C THR A 46 42.33 -9.27 -15.82
N LEU A 47 42.68 -10.52 -15.52
CA LEU A 47 43.59 -10.84 -14.42
C LEU A 47 45.04 -10.42 -14.70
N ILE A 48 45.49 -10.47 -15.95
CA ILE A 48 46.83 -10.00 -16.37
C ILE A 48 46.97 -8.49 -16.14
N ASP A 49 45.93 -7.72 -16.43
CA ASP A 49 45.93 -6.27 -16.29
C ASP A 49 45.60 -5.80 -14.86
N ALA A 50 45.29 -6.74 -13.95
CA ALA A 50 44.89 -6.43 -12.59
C ALA A 50 46.05 -5.89 -11.75
N THR A 51 45.80 -4.80 -11.03
CA THR A 51 46.72 -4.27 -10.02
C THR A 51 46.32 -4.73 -8.61
N VAL A 52 47.22 -4.55 -7.64
CA VAL A 52 46.91 -4.82 -6.22
C VAL A 52 45.68 -4.04 -5.76
N GLY A 53 45.49 -2.81 -6.25
CA GLY A 53 44.31 -1.99 -5.93
C GLY A 53 43.01 -2.62 -6.45
N ILE A 54 43.01 -3.06 -7.71
CA ILE A 54 41.86 -3.70 -8.36
C ILE A 54 41.47 -5.00 -7.64
N LEU A 55 42.45 -5.84 -7.29
CA LEU A 55 42.17 -7.06 -6.53
C LEU A 55 41.65 -6.75 -5.12
N MET A 56 42.12 -5.67 -4.48
CA MET A 56 41.58 -5.26 -3.18
C MET A 56 40.13 -4.77 -3.27
N GLU A 57 39.74 -4.11 -4.36
CA GLU A 57 38.35 -3.74 -4.62
C GLU A 57 37.44 -4.96 -4.81
N LEU A 58 37.99 -6.04 -5.39
CA LEU A 58 37.34 -7.36 -5.46
C LEU A 58 37.34 -8.12 -4.12
N GLY A 59 37.80 -7.48 -3.03
CA GLY A 59 37.74 -8.02 -1.67
C GLY A 59 38.96 -8.84 -1.24
N PHE A 60 40.02 -8.91 -2.07
CA PHE A 60 41.26 -9.57 -1.67
C PHE A 60 41.98 -8.74 -0.60
N CYS A 61 42.53 -9.39 0.42
CA CYS A 61 43.45 -8.68 1.30
C CYS A 61 44.80 -8.43 0.57
N LYS A 62 45.50 -7.36 0.94
CA LYS A 62 46.75 -6.92 0.28
C LYS A 62 47.80 -8.03 0.14
N ILE A 63 47.93 -8.91 1.13
CA ILE A 63 48.90 -10.01 1.11
C ILE A 63 48.51 -11.06 0.06
N HIS A 64 47.22 -11.41 -0.03
CA HIS A 64 46.74 -12.39 -1.01
C HIS A 64 46.77 -11.83 -2.43
N ALA A 65 46.40 -10.56 -2.62
CA ALA A 65 46.50 -9.88 -3.92
C ALA A 65 47.95 -9.93 -4.47
N ASN A 66 48.94 -9.61 -3.63
CA ASN A 66 50.35 -9.73 -4.01
C ASN A 66 50.76 -11.17 -4.36
N LYS A 67 50.25 -12.17 -3.63
CA LYS A 67 50.53 -13.58 -3.89
C LYS A 67 49.96 -14.04 -5.23
N VAL A 68 48.72 -13.64 -5.56
CA VAL A 68 48.06 -13.95 -6.83
C VAL A 68 48.88 -13.38 -8.00
N LEU A 69 49.21 -12.09 -7.96
CA LEU A 69 49.97 -11.44 -9.03
C LEU A 69 51.37 -12.03 -9.21
N LYS A 70 52.05 -12.38 -8.10
CA LYS A 70 53.36 -13.01 -8.15
C LYS A 70 53.34 -14.39 -8.82
N GLU A 71 52.36 -15.22 -8.51
CA GLU A 71 52.24 -16.55 -9.12
C GLU A 71 51.70 -16.49 -10.56
N LEU A 72 50.88 -15.48 -10.87
CA LEU A 72 50.44 -15.18 -12.23
C LEU A 72 51.63 -14.78 -13.11
N GLN A 73 52.50 -13.90 -12.62
CA GLN A 73 53.70 -13.45 -13.35
C GLN A 73 54.61 -14.63 -13.73
N LYS A 74 54.76 -15.62 -12.84
CA LYS A 74 55.54 -16.84 -13.12
C LYS A 74 54.94 -17.70 -14.24
N LYS A 75 53.62 -17.63 -14.45
CA LYS A 75 52.93 -18.36 -15.52
C LYS A 75 52.96 -17.62 -16.85
N ILE A 76 52.95 -16.29 -16.83
CA ILE A 76 53.04 -15.45 -18.03
C ILE A 76 54.46 -15.49 -18.60
N ASP A 77 55.48 -15.43 -17.74
CA ASP A 77 56.87 -15.50 -18.16
C ASP A 77 57.68 -16.44 -17.24
N PRO A 78 57.73 -17.75 -17.55
CA PRO A 78 58.55 -18.70 -16.79
C PRO A 78 60.06 -18.49 -16.99
N LYS A 79 60.45 -17.62 -17.93
CA LYS A 79 61.85 -17.25 -18.21
C LYS A 79 62.20 -15.84 -17.78
N ALA A 80 61.27 -15.04 -17.25
CA ALA A 80 61.59 -13.76 -16.62
C ALA A 80 62.54 -14.07 -15.48
N PRO A 81 63.84 -13.73 -15.60
CA PRO A 81 64.74 -13.93 -14.50
C PRO A 81 64.18 -13.07 -13.37
N HIS A 82 64.12 -13.66 -12.18
CA HIS A 82 64.17 -12.86 -10.98
C HIS A 82 65.28 -11.82 -11.22
N THR A 83 64.95 -10.54 -11.27
CA THR A 83 65.94 -9.47 -11.10
C THR A 83 66.41 -9.47 -9.65
N ASN A 84 66.88 -10.62 -9.17
CA ASN A 84 68.02 -10.78 -8.31
C ASN A 84 69.17 -11.14 -9.25
N THR A 85 69.63 -10.14 -10.02
CA THR A 85 70.94 -10.23 -10.63
C THR A 85 71.95 -10.30 -9.49
N GLY A 86 72.42 -11.51 -9.19
CA GLY A 86 73.66 -11.76 -8.48
C GLY A 86 74.86 -11.29 -9.29
N LYS A 87 74.88 -10.02 -9.69
CA LYS A 87 76.15 -9.30 -9.74
C LYS A 87 76.62 -9.21 -8.29
N PRO A 88 77.90 -9.45 -7.98
CA PRO A 88 78.42 -8.99 -6.71
C PRO A 88 78.00 -7.52 -6.61
N PHE A 89 77.35 -7.14 -5.50
CA PHE A 89 77.11 -5.73 -5.23
C PHE A 89 78.42 -5.01 -5.55
N PRO A 90 78.41 -3.93 -6.36
CA PRO A 90 79.61 -3.14 -6.53
C PRO A 90 80.10 -2.87 -5.12
N THR A 91 81.33 -3.30 -4.83
CA THR A 91 81.99 -3.09 -3.55
C THR A 91 81.61 -1.70 -3.09
N TYR A 92 80.82 -1.60 -2.01
CA TYR A 92 80.22 -0.34 -1.60
C TYR A 92 81.33 0.70 -1.56
N LEU A 93 81.36 1.61 -2.54
CA LEU A 93 82.13 2.82 -2.39
C LEU A 93 81.58 3.45 -1.12
N PRO A 94 82.43 3.79 -0.13
CA PRO A 94 81.96 4.44 1.08
C PRO A 94 81.10 5.63 0.65
N LEU A 95 79.88 5.68 1.18
CA LEU A 95 78.94 6.77 0.92
C LEU A 95 79.72 8.07 1.03
N THR A 96 79.69 8.88 -0.02
CA THR A 96 80.22 10.23 0.08
C THR A 96 79.45 10.94 1.20
N GLU A 97 80.08 11.89 1.88
CA GLU A 97 79.45 12.64 2.98
C GLU A 97 78.08 13.22 2.56
N ALA A 98 77.99 13.71 1.32
CA ALA A 98 76.76 14.20 0.71
C ALA A 98 75.66 13.12 0.47
N GLU A 99 76.02 11.84 0.30
CA GLU A 99 75.05 10.75 0.21
C GLU A 99 74.60 10.28 1.59
N SER A 100 75.50 10.29 2.58
CA SER A 100 75.15 10.02 3.98
C SER A 100 74.17 11.05 4.52
N ASP A 101 74.39 12.34 4.24
CA ASP A 101 73.48 13.43 4.65
C ASP A 101 72.11 13.30 3.98
N ARG A 102 72.08 12.96 2.69
CA ARG A 102 70.83 12.70 1.97
C ARG A 102 70.06 11.52 2.57
N MET A 103 70.74 10.44 2.95
CA MET A 103 70.10 9.31 3.62
C MET A 103 69.50 9.70 4.98
N HIS A 104 70.19 10.54 5.77
CA HIS A 104 69.64 11.03 7.04
C HIS A 104 68.37 11.87 6.81
N GLN A 105 68.39 12.79 5.83
CA GLN A 105 67.20 13.57 5.47
C GLN A 105 66.03 12.69 5.02
N PHE A 106 66.28 11.60 4.28
CA PHE A 106 65.23 10.64 3.94
C PHE A 106 64.69 9.89 5.16
N GLY A 107 65.55 9.57 6.13
CA GLY A 107 65.15 9.00 7.42
C GLY A 107 64.19 9.93 8.17
N ASP A 108 64.57 11.19 8.33
CA ASP A 108 63.74 12.21 8.99
C ASP A 108 62.40 12.41 8.27
N HIS A 109 62.41 12.45 6.93
CA HIS A 109 61.19 12.52 6.13
C HIS A 109 60.30 11.29 6.30
N TYR A 110 60.89 10.09 6.39
CA TYR A 110 60.15 8.86 6.61
C TYR A 110 59.47 8.85 7.99
N ASP A 111 60.19 9.27 9.03
CA ASP A 111 59.65 9.36 10.39
C ASP A 111 58.52 10.38 10.49
N LEU A 112 58.68 11.55 9.86
CA LEU A 112 57.63 12.57 9.77
C LEU A 112 56.40 12.04 9.03
N MET A 113 56.58 11.35 7.91
CA MET A 113 55.47 10.74 7.16
C MET A 113 54.75 9.67 7.98
N ASN A 114 55.49 8.86 8.74
CA ASN A 114 54.90 7.85 9.62
C ASN A 114 54.11 8.50 10.77
N GLU A 115 54.62 9.58 11.35
CA GLU A 115 53.92 10.33 12.38
C GLU A 115 52.64 10.98 11.84
N CYS A 116 52.72 11.65 10.69
CA CYS A 116 51.57 12.20 9.98
C CYS A 116 50.53 11.12 9.66
N GLY A 117 50.97 9.94 9.20
CA GLY A 117 50.11 8.78 8.95
C GLY A 117 49.36 8.31 10.21
N LYS A 118 50.05 8.24 11.35
CA LYS A 118 49.43 7.90 12.65
C LYS A 118 48.39 8.95 13.07
N ARG A 119 48.73 10.24 12.96
CA ARG A 119 47.81 11.35 13.28
C ARG A 119 46.56 11.31 12.40
N LEU A 120 46.73 11.11 11.09
CA LEU A 120 45.63 11.00 10.14
C LEU A 120 44.72 9.80 10.46
N LYS A 121 45.30 8.64 10.76
CA LYS A 121 44.54 7.45 11.14
C LYS A 121 43.71 7.67 12.40
N THR A 122 44.27 8.33 13.41
CA THR A 122 43.54 8.69 14.63
C THR A 122 42.43 9.71 14.35
N ALA A 123 42.68 10.72 13.50
CA ALA A 123 41.67 11.71 13.12
C ALA A 123 40.49 11.07 12.37
N ILE A 124 40.77 10.19 11.40
CA ILE A 124 39.76 9.40 10.68
C ILE A 124 38.96 8.55 11.66
N GLY A 125 39.63 7.87 12.60
CA GLY A 125 38.96 7.06 13.62
C GLY A 125 37.99 7.87 14.49
N LYS A 126 38.41 9.05 14.94
CA LYS A 126 37.56 9.97 15.72
C LYS A 126 36.34 10.43 14.92
N LEU A 127 36.52 10.85 13.67
CA LEU A 127 35.43 11.28 12.80
C LEU A 127 34.44 10.15 12.51
N GLN A 128 34.92 8.92 12.30
CA GLN A 128 34.05 7.76 12.12
C GLN A 128 33.24 7.43 13.38
N LEU A 129 33.85 7.55 14.56
CA LEU A 129 33.15 7.34 15.83
C LEU A 129 32.07 8.41 16.05
N GLN A 130 32.40 9.68 15.80
CA GLN A 130 31.45 10.79 15.89
C GLN A 130 30.29 10.61 14.90
N LYS A 131 30.58 10.25 13.65
CA LYS A 131 29.55 9.94 12.63
C LYS A 131 28.61 8.84 13.11
N LYS A 132 29.13 7.76 13.69
CA LYS A 132 28.33 6.66 14.23
C LYS A 132 27.46 7.11 15.41
N ALA A 133 28.00 7.93 16.30
CA ALA A 133 27.28 8.46 17.46
C ALA A 133 26.12 9.38 17.03
N GLU A 134 26.37 10.32 16.12
CA GLU A 134 25.34 11.21 15.58
C GLU A 134 24.26 10.43 14.81
N LEU A 135 24.65 9.44 14.01
CA LEU A 135 23.70 8.57 13.32
C LEU A 135 22.82 7.78 14.32
N ALA A 136 23.40 7.28 15.41
CA ALA A 136 22.65 6.59 16.46
C ALA A 136 21.69 7.55 17.18
N LYS A 137 22.11 8.79 17.45
CA LYS A 137 21.26 9.83 18.04
C LYS A 137 20.10 10.19 17.13
N ALA A 138 20.36 10.41 15.84
CA ALA A 138 19.33 10.67 14.84
C ALA A 138 18.32 9.52 14.76
N LYS A 139 18.78 8.26 14.70
CA LYS A 139 17.90 7.07 14.71
C LYS A 139 16.98 7.04 15.94
N ARG A 140 17.50 7.34 17.13
CA ARG A 140 16.69 7.41 18.35
C ARG A 140 15.65 8.53 18.29
N GLN A 141 15.99 9.68 17.72
CA GLN A 141 15.04 10.78 17.54
C GLN A 141 13.94 10.43 16.53
N PHE A 142 14.31 9.81 15.41
CA PHE A 142 13.35 9.31 14.43
C PHE A 142 12.38 8.29 15.04
N GLU A 143 12.86 7.36 15.86
CA GLU A 143 11.97 6.38 16.51
C GLU A 143 10.99 7.06 17.47
N LYS A 144 11.43 8.03 18.27
CA LYS A 144 10.54 8.82 19.14
C LYS A 144 9.47 9.59 18.36
N ILE A 145 9.84 10.16 17.21
CA ILE A 145 8.89 10.86 16.32
C ILE A 145 7.88 9.86 15.76
N ARG A 146 8.36 8.69 15.30
CA ARG A 146 7.51 7.62 14.78
C ARG A 146 6.49 7.14 15.82
N GLU A 147 6.92 6.88 17.05
CA GLU A 147 6.03 6.49 18.16
C GLU A 147 4.95 7.55 18.41
N ARG A 148 5.31 8.84 18.43
CA ARG A 148 4.35 9.94 18.58
C ARG A 148 3.34 9.98 17.44
N VAL A 149 3.79 9.86 16.19
CA VAL A 149 2.92 9.86 15.00
C VAL A 149 1.92 8.70 15.07
N VAL A 150 2.37 7.50 15.47
CA VAL A 150 1.48 6.34 15.64
C VAL A 150 0.46 6.59 16.74
N ALA A 151 0.87 7.13 17.90
CA ALA A 151 -0.03 7.44 19.00
C ALA A 151 -1.10 8.48 18.62
N GLU A 152 -0.70 9.55 17.92
CA GLU A 152 -1.60 10.60 17.43
C GLU A 152 -2.58 10.04 16.39
N ARG A 153 -2.11 9.23 15.44
CA ARG A 153 -2.98 8.55 14.47
C ARG A 153 -4.05 7.69 15.17
N SER A 154 -3.64 6.90 16.16
CA SER A 154 -4.57 6.08 16.95
C SER A 154 -5.56 6.93 17.75
N ARG A 155 -5.16 8.10 18.25
CA ARG A 155 -6.09 9.05 18.90
C ARG A 155 -7.14 9.56 17.92
N CYS A 156 -6.71 10.06 16.75
CA CYS A 156 -7.63 10.56 15.73
C CYS A 156 -8.63 9.50 15.26
N LEU A 157 -8.19 8.25 15.06
CA LEU A 157 -9.09 7.16 14.69
C LEU A 157 -10.17 6.90 15.75
N ARG A 158 -9.81 6.90 17.03
CA ARG A 158 -10.79 6.75 18.13
C ARG A 158 -11.77 7.92 18.18
N GLU A 159 -11.30 9.15 17.97
CA GLU A 159 -12.17 10.33 17.92
C GLU A 159 -13.17 10.26 16.77
N ILE A 160 -12.72 9.84 15.59
CA ILE A 160 -13.58 9.62 14.42
C ILE A 160 -14.62 8.53 14.71
N GLU A 161 -14.20 7.40 15.28
CA GLU A 161 -15.11 6.30 15.62
C GLU A 161 -16.17 6.74 16.65
N ASN A 162 -15.77 7.49 17.67
CA ASN A 162 -16.70 8.02 18.67
C ASN A 162 -17.69 9.02 18.07
N LYS A 163 -17.23 9.93 17.21
CA LYS A 163 -18.11 10.86 16.49
C LYS A 163 -19.07 10.11 15.57
N HIS A 164 -18.59 9.10 14.85
CA HIS A 164 -19.42 8.26 14.01
C HIS A 164 -20.51 7.56 14.83
N LYS A 165 -20.17 6.93 15.97
CA LYS A 165 -21.15 6.30 16.88
C LYS A 165 -22.21 7.29 17.38
N LEU A 166 -21.81 8.50 17.75
CA LEU A 166 -22.74 9.54 18.21
C LEU A 166 -23.69 9.98 17.09
N LEU A 167 -23.15 10.23 15.89
CA LEU A 167 -23.96 10.61 14.72
C LEU A 167 -24.92 9.50 14.32
N THR A 168 -24.46 8.25 14.27
CA THR A 168 -25.30 7.08 13.98
C THR A 168 -26.43 6.98 15.00
N LYS A 169 -26.14 7.08 16.31
CA LYS A 169 -27.17 7.06 17.36
C LYS A 169 -28.19 8.19 17.19
N SER A 170 -27.72 9.39 16.86
CA SER A 170 -28.59 10.55 16.61
C SER A 170 -29.48 10.33 15.40
N LEU A 171 -28.93 9.82 14.29
CA LEU A 171 -29.67 9.54 13.06
C LEU A 171 -30.69 8.43 13.27
N THR A 172 -30.32 7.32 13.90
CA THR A 172 -31.26 6.24 14.25
C THR A 172 -32.40 6.76 15.14
N GLY A 173 -32.09 7.63 16.12
CA GLY A 173 -33.12 8.26 16.96
C GLY A 173 -34.06 9.17 16.16
N THR A 174 -33.55 9.90 15.17
CA THR A 174 -34.39 10.71 14.27
C THR A 174 -35.24 9.86 13.35
N LEU A 175 -34.68 8.79 12.78
CA LEU A 175 -35.38 7.85 11.92
C LEU A 175 -36.56 7.21 12.66
N GLN A 176 -36.35 6.73 13.90
CA GLN A 176 -37.43 6.19 14.73
C GLN A 176 -38.54 7.21 15.00
N ARG A 177 -38.20 8.48 15.23
CA ARG A 177 -39.21 9.54 15.42
C ARG A 177 -40.03 9.75 14.15
N VAL A 178 -39.39 9.76 12.99
CA VAL A 178 -40.06 9.90 11.69
C VAL A 178 -40.99 8.72 11.44
N GLU A 179 -40.54 7.49 11.68
CA GLU A 179 -41.37 6.28 11.55
C GLU A 179 -42.60 6.35 12.47
N ASN A 180 -42.43 6.74 13.73
CA ASN A 180 -43.55 6.90 14.66
C ASN A 180 -44.54 7.99 14.18
N HIS A 181 -44.05 9.09 13.61
CA HIS A 181 -44.91 10.13 13.04
C HIS A 181 -45.65 9.65 11.79
N MET A 182 -45.00 8.87 10.93
CA MET A 182 -45.65 8.25 9.77
C MET A 182 -46.76 7.28 10.19
N GLU A 183 -46.51 6.42 11.18
CA GLU A 183 -47.52 5.49 11.69
C GLU A 183 -48.72 6.24 12.29
N LYS A 184 -48.47 7.35 13.00
CA LYS A 184 -49.53 8.19 13.53
C LYS A 184 -50.36 8.84 12.41
N ALA A 185 -49.70 9.40 11.39
CA ALA A 185 -50.37 9.99 10.24
C ALA A 185 -51.22 8.96 9.49
N GLU A 186 -50.71 7.74 9.29
CA GLU A 186 -51.45 6.65 8.64
C GLU A 186 -52.71 6.24 9.44
N LYS A 187 -52.62 6.22 10.77
CA LYS A 187 -53.78 5.97 11.65
C LYS A 187 -54.82 7.09 11.54
N GLU A 188 -54.38 8.35 11.57
CA GLU A 188 -55.26 9.51 11.41
C GLU A 188 -55.93 9.52 10.04
N GLU A 189 -55.21 9.19 8.97
CA GLU A 189 -55.75 9.03 7.62
C GLU A 189 -56.82 7.93 7.55
N LYS A 190 -56.56 6.76 8.16
CA LYS A 190 -57.54 5.65 8.23
C LYS A 190 -58.82 6.05 8.95
N GLU A 191 -58.71 6.75 10.09
CA GLU A 191 -59.87 7.24 10.84
C GLU A 191 -60.65 8.30 10.05
N LEU A 192 -59.96 9.24 9.39
CA LEU A 192 -60.60 10.24 8.53
C LEU A 192 -61.36 9.59 7.37
N ASN A 193 -60.73 8.62 6.69
CA ASN A 193 -61.34 7.86 5.60
C ASN A 193 -62.58 7.09 6.08
N LYS A 194 -62.52 6.49 7.27
CA LYS A 194 -63.67 5.80 7.88
C LYS A 194 -64.81 6.78 8.18
N SER A 195 -64.51 7.93 8.78
CA SER A 195 -65.49 8.98 9.06
C SER A 195 -66.15 9.50 7.79
N MET A 196 -65.38 9.81 6.74
CA MET A 196 -65.91 10.24 5.44
C MET A 196 -66.85 9.20 4.82
N ARG A 197 -66.51 7.91 4.88
CA ARG A 197 -67.39 6.84 4.37
C ARG A 197 -68.73 6.83 5.10
N ILE A 198 -68.73 6.98 6.42
CA ILE A 198 -69.95 7.03 7.25
C ILE A 198 -70.79 8.25 6.90
N THR A 199 -70.18 9.45 6.81
CA THR A 199 -70.88 10.69 6.47
C THR A 199 -71.50 10.61 5.07
N ASN A 200 -70.73 10.18 4.07
CA ASN A 200 -71.21 10.01 2.70
C ASN A 200 -72.36 9.01 2.62
N TRP A 201 -72.27 7.88 3.34
CA TRP A 201 -73.35 6.90 3.40
C TRP A 201 -74.62 7.48 4.04
N THR A 202 -74.46 8.23 5.13
CA THR A 202 -75.58 8.87 5.85
C THR A 202 -76.29 9.91 4.99
N GLU A 203 -75.53 10.77 4.30
CA GLU A 203 -76.08 11.76 3.36
C GLU A 203 -76.83 11.11 2.21
N ARG A 204 -76.27 10.05 1.62
CA ARG A 204 -76.94 9.28 0.56
C ARG A 204 -78.26 8.68 1.04
N ASN A 205 -78.27 8.07 2.22
CA ASN A 205 -79.48 7.50 2.80
C ASN A 205 -80.55 8.55 3.10
N ASN A 206 -80.16 9.71 3.61
CA ASN A 206 -81.09 10.81 3.85
C ASN A 206 -81.70 11.30 2.52
N ARG A 207 -80.88 11.44 1.48
CA ARG A 207 -81.36 11.82 0.14
C ARG A 207 -82.31 10.78 -0.46
N ALA A 208 -82.00 9.49 -0.32
CA ALA A 208 -82.87 8.40 -0.77
C ALA A 208 -84.24 8.45 -0.06
N LYS A 209 -84.26 8.64 1.26
CA LYS A 209 -85.49 8.82 2.05
C LYS A 209 -86.30 10.04 1.60
N THR A 210 -85.65 11.17 1.32
CA THR A 210 -86.32 12.37 0.80
C THR A 210 -86.96 12.09 -0.56
N ILE A 211 -86.24 11.45 -1.48
CA ILE A 211 -86.76 11.07 -2.80
C ILE A 211 -87.98 10.16 -2.64
N MET A 212 -87.87 9.11 -1.82
CA MET A 212 -89.00 8.21 -1.55
C MET A 212 -90.22 8.96 -1.00
N THR A 213 -90.01 9.88 -0.05
CA THR A 213 -91.09 10.67 0.56
C THR A 213 -91.75 11.60 -0.45
N VAL A 214 -90.98 12.25 -1.32
CA VAL A 214 -91.49 13.11 -2.40
C VAL A 214 -92.28 12.29 -3.41
N THR A 215 -91.75 11.13 -3.84
CA THR A 215 -92.42 10.21 -4.77
C THR A 215 -93.72 9.66 -4.18
N GLN A 216 -93.71 9.26 -2.91
CA GLN A 216 -94.89 8.78 -2.19
C GLN A 216 -95.99 9.85 -2.16
N ARG A 217 -95.64 11.10 -1.77
CA ARG A 217 -96.59 12.23 -1.78
C ARG A 217 -97.11 12.55 -3.17
N ALA A 218 -96.29 12.42 -4.21
CA ALA A 218 -96.72 12.59 -5.59
C ALA A 218 -97.71 11.50 -6.01
N LEU A 219 -97.46 10.24 -5.65
CA LEU A 219 -98.38 9.12 -5.88
C LEU A 219 -99.73 9.34 -5.17
N GLU A 220 -99.70 9.71 -3.89
CA GLU A 220 -100.89 9.96 -3.07
C GLU A 220 -101.73 11.13 -3.63
N LYS A 221 -101.07 12.18 -4.14
CA LYS A 221 -101.73 13.34 -4.77
C LYS A 221 -102.38 12.99 -6.11
N HIS A 222 -101.87 12.00 -6.83
CA HIS A 222 -102.42 11.53 -8.11
C HIS A 222 -103.36 10.31 -7.99
N GLN A 223 -103.50 9.74 -6.79
CA GLN A 223 -104.40 8.61 -6.52
C GLN A 223 -105.91 8.88 -6.69
N PRO A 224 -106.46 10.13 -6.60
CA PRO A 224 -107.88 10.33 -6.87
C PRO A 224 -108.26 10.30 -8.36
N MET A 225 -107.31 10.13 -9.30
CA MET A 225 -107.60 10.16 -10.75
C MET A 225 -107.45 8.82 -11.48
N LEU A 226 -107.17 7.73 -10.76
CA LEU A 226 -107.07 6.38 -11.34
C LEU A 226 -108.05 5.40 -10.68
N THR A 227 -109.31 5.80 -10.57
CA THR A 227 -110.41 4.83 -10.50
C THR A 227 -110.89 4.62 -11.94
N ASN A 228 -110.27 3.68 -12.67
CA ASN A 228 -110.84 2.89 -13.78
C ASN A 228 -109.80 2.30 -14.76
N GLU A 229 -108.60 1.89 -14.32
CA GLU A 229 -107.78 0.99 -15.15
C GLU A 229 -107.09 -0.10 -14.32
N PRO A 230 -106.89 -1.31 -14.90
CA PRO A 230 -106.51 -2.50 -14.15
C PRO A 230 -105.13 -2.38 -13.52
N SER A 231 -105.03 -2.92 -12.30
CA SER A 231 -103.88 -2.91 -11.42
C SER A 231 -102.55 -3.27 -12.10
N VAL A 232 -101.68 -2.27 -12.30
CA VAL A 232 -100.25 -2.52 -12.49
C VAL A 232 -99.61 -2.63 -11.12
N SER A 233 -99.31 -3.86 -10.68
CA SER A 233 -98.55 -4.08 -9.45
C SER A 233 -97.12 -3.56 -9.66
N VAL A 234 -96.77 -2.46 -9.01
CA VAL A 234 -95.38 -2.02 -8.91
C VAL A 234 -94.67 -2.98 -7.95
N LYS A 235 -94.08 -4.04 -8.49
CA LYS A 235 -93.16 -4.89 -7.73
C LYS A 235 -91.93 -4.05 -7.41
N TYR A 236 -91.60 -3.96 -6.11
CA TYR A 236 -90.32 -3.47 -5.62
C TYR A 236 -89.20 -4.25 -6.33
N ILE A 237 -88.39 -3.58 -7.14
CA ILE A 237 -87.23 -4.19 -7.80
C ILE A 237 -86.02 -3.99 -6.87
N PRO A 238 -85.48 -5.04 -6.21
CA PRO A 238 -84.35 -4.92 -5.29
C PRO A 238 -83.03 -4.52 -5.96
N GLN A 239 -82.98 -4.49 -7.30
CA GLN A 239 -81.75 -4.34 -8.09
C GLN A 239 -81.11 -2.94 -8.04
N PHE A 240 -81.71 -1.97 -7.34
CA PHE A 240 -81.07 -0.66 -7.15
C PHE A 240 -80.00 -0.66 -6.06
N GLU A 241 -79.99 -1.64 -5.15
CA GLU A 241 -78.94 -1.75 -4.14
C GLU A 241 -77.62 -2.27 -4.76
N ASP A 242 -77.69 -3.25 -5.67
CA ASP A 242 -76.50 -3.83 -6.35
C ASP A 242 -75.86 -2.89 -7.40
N LEU A 243 -76.64 -1.98 -7.99
CA LEU A 243 -76.16 -1.02 -8.99
C LEU A 243 -75.40 0.17 -8.38
N LEU A 244 -75.59 0.43 -7.09
CA LEU A 244 -74.85 1.47 -6.37
C LEU A 244 -73.52 0.95 -5.77
N ASP A 245 -73.34 -0.37 -5.70
CA ASP A 245 -72.19 -0.99 -5.04
C ASP A 245 -71.00 -1.30 -5.98
N THR A 246 -71.20 -1.29 -7.31
CA THR A 246 -70.22 -1.92 -8.23
C THR A 246 -69.58 -1.04 -9.31
N ARG A 247 -69.96 0.23 -9.51
CA ARG A 247 -69.47 0.98 -10.71
C ARG A 247 -68.89 2.37 -10.54
N PHE A 248 -68.76 2.87 -9.32
CA PHE A 248 -67.99 4.10 -9.10
C PHE A 248 -67.18 3.91 -7.84
N PHE A 249 -65.86 3.73 -8.01
CA PHE A 249 -64.74 4.06 -7.10
C PHE A 249 -63.56 3.09 -7.26
N ASP A 250 -63.16 2.80 -8.51
CA ASP A 250 -61.73 2.80 -8.85
C ASP A 250 -61.30 4.25 -9.04
N VAL A 251 -61.35 5.04 -7.97
CA VAL A 251 -60.49 6.21 -7.87
C VAL A 251 -59.26 5.69 -7.15
N GLN A 252 -58.31 5.17 -7.93
CA GLN A 252 -56.93 5.09 -7.50
C GLN A 252 -56.52 6.51 -7.12
N TYR A 253 -56.62 6.82 -5.83
CA TYR A 253 -55.98 7.99 -5.28
C TYR A 253 -54.48 7.68 -5.37
N ILE A 254 -53.87 8.10 -6.48
CA ILE A 254 -52.42 8.17 -6.61
C ILE A 254 -52.00 9.19 -5.56
N SER A 255 -51.62 8.70 -4.38
CA SER A 255 -50.99 9.50 -3.37
C SER A 255 -49.77 10.17 -4.00
N PRO A 256 -49.64 11.51 -3.96
CA PRO A 256 -48.40 12.18 -4.29
C PRO A 256 -47.40 12.01 -3.14
N ALA A 257 -47.13 10.76 -2.76
CA ALA A 257 -46.04 10.40 -1.87
C ALA A 257 -44.78 10.27 -2.73
N TYR A 258 -44.09 11.40 -2.91
CA TYR A 258 -42.64 11.50 -2.89
C TYR A 258 -41.86 10.36 -3.59
N GLU A 259 -41.74 10.43 -4.92
CA GLU A 259 -40.54 9.92 -5.59
C GLU A 259 -39.36 10.85 -5.25
N MET A 260 -38.72 10.66 -4.10
CA MET A 260 -37.33 11.08 -3.92
C MET A 260 -36.44 10.01 -4.54
N LYS A 261 -36.17 10.13 -5.84
CA LYS A 261 -35.04 9.44 -6.47
C LYS A 261 -33.75 10.01 -5.89
N LEU A 262 -33.15 9.28 -4.95
CA LEU A 262 -31.74 9.40 -4.62
C LEU A 262 -30.94 8.78 -5.79
N THR A 263 -30.64 9.60 -6.79
CA THR A 263 -29.48 9.34 -7.66
C THR A 263 -28.24 9.81 -6.91
N LEU A 264 -27.50 8.85 -6.36
CA LEU A 264 -26.10 9.03 -5.95
C LEU A 264 -25.23 8.64 -7.14
N GLU A 265 -24.70 9.65 -7.83
CA GLU A 265 -23.39 9.58 -8.52
C GLU A 265 -22.35 10.27 -7.64
#